data_AF-A0A0M8TMP4-F1
#
_entry.id   AF-A0A0M8TMP4-F1
#
_cell.length_a   1.000
_cell.length_b   1.000
_cell.length_c   1.000
_cell.angle_alpha   90.00
_cell.angle_beta   90.00
_cell.angle_gamma   90.00
#
_symmetry.space_group_name_H-M   'P 1'
#
loop_
_entity.id
_entity.type
_entity.pdbx_description
1 polymer ?
#
loop_
_entity_poly.entity_id
_entity_poly.type
_entity_poly.pdbx_seq_one_letter_code
_entity_poly.pdbx_strand_id
1 'polypeptide(L)' 'MVKYEMHPSFLEEFADHAKIHDRNGPNGAPRIEFEIPVDKLDRFNELTQNRSWVKVFGGPN' A
#
# COMPACT_ATOMS: atom_id res chain seq x y z
N MET A 1 -1.78 -0.46 11.76
CA MET A 1 -1.58 -0.61 10.30
C MET A 1 -0.74 0.58 9.83
N VAL A 2 0.09 0.45 8.80
CA VAL A 2 0.87 1.58 8.26
C VAL A 2 0.19 2.08 6.98
N LYS A 3 0.05 3.39 6.83
CA LYS A 3 -0.37 4.04 5.58
C LYS A 3 0.86 4.65 4.92
N TYR A 4 1.00 4.37 3.63
CA TYR A 4 1.98 4.99 2.76
C TYR A 4 1.25 5.95 1.82
N GLU A 5 1.73 7.18 1.73
CA GLU A 5 1.28 8.14 0.72
C GLU A 5 2.31 8.12 -0.39
N MET A 6 1.89 7.63 -1.55
CA MET A 6 2.77 7.41 -2.69
C MET A 6 2.59 8.54 -3.70
N HIS A 7 3.68 8.90 -4.38
CA HIS A 7 3.65 9.79 -5.53
C HIS A 7 2.72 9.20 -6.62
N PRO A 8 1.98 10.02 -7.40
CA PRO A 8 1.06 9.53 -8.43
C PRO A 8 1.69 8.51 -9.41
N SER A 9 2.97 8.66 -9.73
CA SER A 9 3.71 7.75 -10.61
C SER A 9 4.01 6.37 -10.03
N PHE A 10 3.69 6.12 -8.75
CA PHE A 10 3.86 4.79 -8.16
C PHE A 10 3.09 3.71 -8.93
N LEU A 11 1.83 4.00 -9.29
CA LEU A 11 1.03 3.03 -10.04
C LEU A 11 1.56 2.82 -11.47
N GLU A 12 2.20 3.83 -12.07
CA GLU A 12 2.81 3.67 -13.40
C GLU A 12 3.96 2.64 -13.38
N GLU A 13 4.72 2.57 -12.28
CA GLU A 13 5.89 1.69 -12.16
C GLU A 13 5.58 0.33 -11.50
N PHE A 14 4.54 0.27 -10.66
CA PHE A 14 4.25 -0.91 -9.84
C PHE A 14 2.88 -1.54 -10.05
N ALA A 15 2.02 -1.03 -10.96
CA ALA A 15 0.72 -1.64 -11.24
C ALA A 15 0.81 -3.11 -11.68
N ASP A 16 1.84 -3.48 -12.46
CA ASP A 16 2.03 -4.87 -12.90
C ASP A 16 2.41 -5.82 -11.74
N HIS A 17 2.86 -5.26 -10.62
CA HIS A 17 3.17 -6.00 -9.40
C HIS A 17 1.97 -6.09 -8.44
N ALA A 18 0.82 -5.51 -8.81
CA ALA A 18 -0.40 -5.55 -8.03
C ALA A 18 -1.08 -6.92 -8.13
N LYS A 19 -1.40 -7.52 -6.99
CA LYS A 19 -2.16 -8.77 -6.89
C LYS A 19 -3.37 -8.56 -5.99
N ILE A 20 -4.49 -9.19 -6.34
CA ILE A 20 -5.66 -9.24 -5.45
C ILE A 20 -5.31 -10.23 -4.34
N HIS A 21 -5.20 -9.75 -3.11
CA HIS A 21 -5.00 -10.58 -1.93
C HIS A 21 -6.29 -11.30 -1.56
N ASP A 22 -7.36 -10.53 -1.34
CA ASP A 22 -8.71 -11.04 -1.08
C ASP A 22 -9.78 -10.01 -1.49
N ARG A 23 -11.06 -10.35 -1.28
CA ARG A 23 -12.20 -9.43 -1.48
C ARG A 23 -12.87 -9.03 -0.16
N ASN A 24 -12.13 -9.09 0.95
CA ASN A 24 -12.62 -8.77 2.29
C ASN A 24 -12.35 -7.30 2.67
N GLY A 25 -12.13 -6.42 1.69
CA GLY A 25 -12.05 -4.98 1.92
C GLY A 25 -13.40 -4.42 2.41
N PRO A 26 -13.40 -3.18 2.92
CA PRO A 26 -14.64 -2.49 3.27
C PRO A 26 -15.63 -2.55 2.11
N ASN A 27 -16.88 -2.93 2.38
CA ASN A 27 -17.93 -3.11 1.37
C ASN A 27 -17.63 -4.17 0.29
N GLY A 28 -16.79 -5.17 0.57
CA GLY A 28 -16.43 -6.21 -0.40
C GLY A 28 -15.41 -5.76 -1.45
N ALA A 29 -14.74 -4.63 -1.22
CA ALA A 29 -13.69 -4.15 -2.09
C ALA A 29 -12.50 -5.13 -2.13
N PRO A 30 -11.85 -5.32 -3.29
CA PRO A 30 -10.63 -6.11 -3.36
C PRO A 30 -9.52 -5.42 -2.54
N ARG A 31 -8.89 -6.17 -1.64
CA ARG A 31 -7.64 -5.76 -1.01
C ARG A 31 -6.50 -6.09 -1.97
N ILE A 32 -5.75 -5.07 -2.35
CA ILE A 32 -4.65 -5.18 -3.31
C ILE A 32 -3.34 -5.18 -2.52
N GLU A 33 -2.45 -6.11 -2.87
CA GLU A 33 -1.07 -6.14 -2.41
C GLU A 33 -0.13 -5.88 -3.57
N PHE A 34 1.00 -5.22 -3.29
CA PHE A 34 2.03 -4.96 -4.28
C PHE A 34 3.28 -5.75 -3.90
N GLU A 35 3.70 -6.68 -4.75
CA GLU A 35 4.92 -7.46 -4.55
C GLU A 35 6.12 -6.64 -5.05
N ILE A 36 6.67 -5.80 -4.18
CA ILE A 36 7.78 -4.91 -4.52
C ILE A 36 9.08 -5.71 -4.65
N PRO A 37 9.71 -5.75 -5.84
CA PRO A 37 11.00 -6.41 -6.02
C PRO A 37 12.08 -5.79 -5.13
N VAL A 38 12.96 -6.61 -4.54
CA VAL A 38 13.98 -6.15 -3.59
C VAL A 38 14.95 -5.16 -4.25
N ASP A 39 15.27 -5.36 -5.52
CA ASP A 39 16.11 -4.48 -6.34
C ASP A 39 15.46 -3.11 -6.65
N LYS A 40 14.15 -2.97 -6.42
CA LYS A 40 13.41 -1.71 -6.61
C LYS A 40 13.03 -1.02 -5.30
N LEU A 41 13.57 -1.45 -4.15
CA LEU A 41 13.25 -0.86 -2.85
C LEU A 41 13.65 0.62 -2.75
N ASP A 42 14.79 1.01 -3.34
CA ASP A 42 15.22 2.41 -3.37
C ASP A 42 14.19 3.26 -4.11
N ARG A 43 13.72 2.79 -5.27
CA ARG A 43 12.71 3.48 -6.07
C ARG A 43 11.36 3.56 -5.34
N PHE A 44 10.96 2.49 -4.66
CA PHE A 44 9.77 2.48 -3.81
C PHE A 44 9.86 3.56 -2.71
N ASN A 45 11.02 3.67 -2.05
CA ASN A 45 11.24 4.66 -1.00
C ASN A 45 11.24 6.09 -1.56
N GLU A 46 11.85 6.33 -2.71
CA GLU A 46 11.80 7.64 -3.39
C GLU A 46 10.37 8.09 -3.71
N LEU A 47 9.52 7.17 -4.13
CA LEU A 47 8.12 7.45 -4.45
C LEU A 47 7.23 7.51 -3.20
N THR A 48 7.73 7.10 -2.04
CA THR A 48 7.00 7.21 -0.77
C THR A 48 7.14 8.62 -0.22
N GLN A 49 6.10 9.45 -0.38
CA GLN A 49 6.10 10.82 0.10
C GLN A 49 5.89 10.93 1.62
N ASN A 50 5.12 10.00 2.20
CA ASN A 50 4.87 9.98 3.62
C ASN A 50 4.58 8.57 4.12
N ARG A 51 4.92 8.32 5.40
CA ARG A 51 4.60 7.08 6.12
C ARG A 51 3.98 7.45 7.45
N SER A 52 2.74 7.02 7.67
CA SER A 52 2.02 7.28 8.92
C SER A 52 1.48 5.99 9.54
N TRP A 53 1.41 5.97 10.86
CA TRP A 53 0.76 4.88 11.60
C TRP A 53 -0.73 5.15 11.66
N VAL A 54 -1.51 4.29 11.02
CA VAL A 54 -2.97 4.30 11.16
C VAL A 54 -3.31 3.56 12.45
N LYS A 55 -3.82 4.32 13.43
CA LYS A 55 -4.55 3.74 14.56
C LYS A 55 -5.82 3.10 14.01
N VAL A 56 -5.82 1.78 13.92
CA VAL A 56 -7.04 1.02 13.64
C VAL A 56 -7.82 1.04 14.95
N PHE A 57 -8.76 1.98 15.08
CA PHE A 57 -9.46 2.19 16.34
C PHE A 57 -10.32 0.97 16.70
N GLY A 58 -9.95 0.40 17.84
CA GLY A 58 -10.62 -0.61 18.66
C GLY A 58 -9.96 -0.69 20.05
N GLY A 59 -9.41 0.42 20.55
CA GLY A 59 -8.93 0.57 21.94
C GLY A 59 -10.02 1.22 22.80
N PRO A 60 -10.09 0.94 24.12
CA PRO A 60 -11.28 1.21 24.93
C PRO A 60 -11.56 2.71 25.12
N ASN A 61 -12.86 2.99 25.27
CA ASN A 61 -13.53 4.30 25.39
C ASN A 61 -12.80 5.35 26.23
#